data_AF-A0A822AD43-F1
#
_entry.id   AF-A0A822AD43-F1
#
_cell.length_a   1.000
_cell.length_b   1.000
_cell.length_c   1.000
_cell.angle_alpha   90.00
_cell.angle_beta   90.00
_cell.angle_gamma   90.00
#
_symmetry.space_group_name_H-M   'P 1'
#
loop_
_entity.id
_entity.type
_entity.pdbx_description
1 polymer ?
#
loop_
_entity_poly.entity_id
_entity_poly.type
_entity_poly.pdbx_seq_one_letter_code
_entity_poly.pdbx_strand_id
1 'polypeptide(L)'
;MVREFMTAQNYEQIERICRILSEYFVLSQNGNFRRGGLIGIAALAIACGKEAQRFKTYLVPPVLQCFLDNDPKVRYYACESLYNIAKVLRTVTLSYFNEIFDSLSKLVCDLEPTVKSGAEL
;
A
#
# COMPACT_ATOMS: atom_id res chain seq x y z
N MET A 1 17.59 -4.64 -8.25
CA MET A 1 16.68 -5.79 -8.07
C MET A 1 15.31 -5.65 -8.75
N VAL A 2 14.27 -5.01 -8.19
CA VAL A 2 12.91 -5.00 -8.83
C VAL A 2 12.94 -4.40 -10.25
N ARG A 3 13.68 -3.30 -10.45
CA ARG A 3 13.88 -2.71 -11.79
C ARG A 3 14.60 -3.65 -12.76
N GLU A 4 15.52 -4.49 -12.28
CA GLU A 4 16.19 -5.49 -13.14
C GLU A 4 15.20 -6.60 -13.54
N PHE A 5 14.38 -7.10 -12.61
CA PHE A 5 13.33 -8.07 -12.94
C PHE A 5 12.30 -7.49 -13.90
N MET A 6 11.98 -6.21 -13.79
CA MET A 6 11.14 -5.49 -14.74
C MET A 6 11.76 -5.43 -16.14
N THR A 7 13.04 -5.07 -16.26
CA THR A 7 13.76 -5.06 -17.55
C THR A 7 13.84 -6.46 -18.16
N ALA A 8 14.02 -7.48 -17.32
CA ALA A 8 14.06 -8.89 -17.74
C ALA A 8 12.66 -9.52 -17.94
N GLN A 9 11.57 -8.75 -17.76
CA GLN A 9 10.18 -9.23 -17.81
C GLN A 9 9.88 -10.42 -16.90
N ASN A 10 10.61 -10.56 -15.79
CA ASN A 10 10.43 -11.61 -14.81
C ASN A 10 9.34 -11.24 -13.80
N TYR A 11 8.09 -11.21 -14.27
CA TYR A 11 6.94 -10.80 -13.46
C TYR A 11 6.61 -11.78 -12.33
N GLU A 12 6.93 -13.07 -12.48
CA GLU A 12 6.72 -14.09 -11.45
C GLU A 12 7.50 -13.76 -10.16
N GLN A 13 8.76 -13.35 -10.30
CA GLN A 13 9.59 -12.99 -9.15
C GLN A 13 9.08 -11.71 -8.47
N ILE A 14 8.56 -10.76 -9.24
CA ILE A 14 7.96 -9.54 -8.69
C ILE A 14 6.67 -9.88 -7.95
N GLU A 15 5.82 -10.74 -8.51
CA GLU A 15 4.61 -11.22 -7.85
C GLU A 15 4.94 -11.91 -6.54
N ARG A 16 5.97 -12.78 -6.52
CA ARG A 16 6.43 -13.44 -5.30
C ARG A 16 6.85 -12.44 -4.23
N ILE A 17 7.55 -11.38 -4.60
CA ILE A 17 7.93 -10.30 -3.67
C ILE A 17 6.67 -9.56 -3.16
N CYS A 18 5.74 -9.22 -4.06
CA CYS A 18 4.48 -8.57 -3.69
C CYS A 18 3.71 -9.41 -2.67
N ARG A 19 3.58 -10.72 -2.92
CA ARG A 19 2.91 -11.65 -2.03
C ARG A 19 3.57 -11.71 -0.67
N ILE A 20 4.90 -11.77 -0.61
CA ILE A 20 5.65 -11.78 0.66
C ILE A 20 5.37 -10.50 1.46
N LEU A 21 5.50 -9.33 0.82
CA LEU A 21 5.26 -8.05 1.47
C LEU A 21 3.81 -7.91 1.95
N SER A 22 2.86 -8.32 1.12
CA SER A 22 1.43 -8.29 1.44
C SER A 22 1.10 -9.23 2.60
N GLU A 23 1.32 -10.54 2.43
CA GLU A 23 0.77 -11.56 3.33
C GLU A 23 1.59 -11.74 4.61
N TYR A 24 2.91 -11.53 4.56
CA TYR A 24 3.79 -11.81 5.70
C TYR A 24 4.27 -10.56 6.44
N PHE A 25 4.27 -9.39 5.78
CA PHE A 25 4.68 -8.14 6.40
C PHE A 25 3.48 -7.25 6.74
N VAL A 26 2.72 -6.80 5.74
CA VAL A 26 1.58 -5.88 5.95
C VAL A 26 0.51 -6.48 6.86
N LEU A 27 0.24 -7.78 6.74
CA LEU A 27 -0.72 -8.49 7.59
C LEU A 27 -0.09 -9.14 8.83
N SER A 28 1.17 -8.82 9.15
CA SER A 28 1.86 -9.38 10.32
C SER A 28 1.25 -8.91 11.64
N GLN A 29 1.33 -9.74 12.68
CA GLN A 29 1.02 -9.33 14.05
C GLN A 29 2.04 -8.29 14.59
N ASN A 30 3.24 -8.25 14.02
CA ASN A 30 4.29 -7.32 14.42
C ASN A 30 4.12 -5.95 13.73
N GLY A 31 3.86 -4.90 14.52
CA GLY A 31 3.67 -3.54 13.99
C GLY A 31 4.87 -2.99 13.20
N ASN A 32 6.11 -3.39 13.53
CA ASN A 32 7.29 -3.00 12.74
C ASN A 32 7.30 -3.66 11.35
N PHE A 33 6.86 -4.92 11.27
CA PHE A 33 6.76 -5.62 9.99
C PHE A 33 5.66 -5.02 9.13
N ARG A 34 4.53 -4.63 9.72
CA ARG A 34 3.46 -3.93 8.99
C ARG A 34 3.97 -2.62 8.40
N ARG A 35 4.64 -1.79 9.20
CA ARG A 35 5.28 -0.54 8.72
C ARG A 35 6.26 -0.81 7.57
N GLY A 36 7.17 -1.77 7.73
CA GLY A 36 8.13 -2.13 6.69
C GLY A 36 7.47 -2.67 5.42
N GLY A 37 6.40 -3.45 5.57
CA GLY A 37 5.59 -3.98 4.47
C GLY A 37 4.91 -2.89 3.66
N LEU A 38 4.29 -1.92 4.33
CA LEU A 38 3.62 -0.78 3.70
C LEU A 38 4.60 0.04 2.85
N ILE A 39 5.74 0.41 3.44
CA ILE A 39 6.83 1.12 2.74
C ILE A 39 7.35 0.29 1.57
N GLY A 40 7.54 -1.02 1.76
CA GLY A 40 8.02 -1.93 0.72
C GLY A 40 7.06 -2.05 -0.46
N ILE A 41 5.76 -2.15 -0.21
CA ILE A 41 4.71 -2.19 -1.24
C ILE A 41 4.69 -0.88 -2.03
N ALA A 42 4.72 0.27 -1.35
CA ALA A 42 4.75 1.57 -2.01
C ALA A 42 6.01 1.73 -2.89
N ALA A 43 7.18 1.36 -2.37
CA ALA A 43 8.43 1.39 -3.11
C ALA A 43 8.40 0.47 -4.34
N LEU A 44 7.81 -0.74 -4.21
CA LEU A 44 7.64 -1.67 -5.32
C LEU A 44 6.70 -1.09 -6.39
N ALA A 45 5.57 -0.51 -6.00
CA ALA A 45 4.64 0.13 -6.93
C ALA A 45 5.33 1.26 -7.72
N ILE A 46 6.13 2.10 -7.06
CA ILE A 46 6.92 3.15 -7.71
C ILE A 46 7.97 2.56 -8.65
N ALA A 47 8.68 1.51 -8.24
CA ALA A 47 9.71 0.88 -9.06
C ALA A 47 9.15 0.19 -10.31
N CYS A 48 7.96 -0.41 -10.23
CA CYS A 48 7.28 -1.09 -11.33
C CYS A 48 6.51 -0.13 -12.25
N GLY A 49 6.22 1.10 -11.80
CA GLY A 49 5.48 2.07 -12.61
C GLY A 49 4.09 1.55 -12.99
N LYS A 50 3.69 1.76 -14.25
CA LYS A 50 2.38 1.32 -14.75
C LYS A 50 2.16 -0.20 -14.68
N GLU A 51 3.23 -1.00 -14.78
CA GLU A 51 3.12 -2.47 -14.71
C GLU A 51 2.74 -2.97 -13.32
N ALA A 52 2.85 -2.13 -12.28
CA ALA A 52 2.39 -2.47 -10.93
C ALA A 52 0.89 -2.81 -10.91
N GLN A 53 0.11 -2.38 -11.92
CA GLN A 53 -1.30 -2.74 -12.07
C GLN A 53 -1.54 -4.26 -12.13
N ARG A 54 -0.55 -5.05 -12.60
CA ARG A 54 -0.61 -6.51 -12.65
C ARG A 54 -0.72 -7.13 -11.26
N PHE A 55 -0.18 -6.45 -10.26
CA PHE A 55 -0.08 -6.94 -8.88
C PHE A 55 -1.08 -6.25 -7.96
N LYS A 56 -2.07 -5.53 -8.50
CA LYS A 56 -2.98 -4.64 -7.73
C LYS A 56 -3.62 -5.29 -6.50
N THR A 57 -3.92 -6.59 -6.56
CA THR A 57 -4.52 -7.37 -5.47
C THR A 57 -3.61 -7.51 -4.26
N TYR A 58 -2.30 -7.43 -4.45
CA TYR A 58 -1.29 -7.44 -3.39
C TYR A 58 -0.86 -6.04 -2.95
N LEU A 59 -1.34 -4.98 -3.61
CA LEU A 59 -0.94 -3.60 -3.31
C LEU A 59 -2.03 -2.85 -2.55
N VAL A 60 -3.24 -2.77 -3.10
CA VAL A 60 -4.29 -1.87 -2.55
C VAL A 60 -5.02 -2.50 -1.37
N PRO A 61 -5.60 -3.72 -1.46
CA PRO A 61 -6.37 -4.28 -0.34
C PRO A 61 -5.59 -4.41 0.98
N PRO A 62 -4.33 -4.87 1.00
CA PRO A 62 -3.56 -4.96 2.25
C PRO A 62 -3.31 -3.59 2.90
N VAL A 63 -3.06 -2.55 2.08
CA VAL A 63 -2.86 -1.18 2.57
C VAL A 63 -4.15 -0.65 3.21
N LEU A 64 -5.30 -0.87 2.58
CA LEU A 64 -6.59 -0.47 3.15
C LEU A 64 -6.90 -1.19 4.46
N GLN A 65 -6.52 -2.44 4.62
CA GLN A 65 -6.69 -3.16 5.88
C GLN A 65 -5.91 -2.49 7.03
N CYS A 66 -4.76 -1.89 6.76
CA CYS A 66 -3.98 -1.15 7.73
C CYS A 66 -4.60 0.20 8.14
N PHE A 67 -5.67 0.67 7.49
CA PHE A 67 -6.37 1.90 7.90
C PHE A 67 -7.13 1.70 9.22
N LEU A 68 -7.40 0.45 9.59
CA LEU A 68 -8.07 0.06 10.83
C LEU A 68 -7.08 -0.44 11.90
N ASP A 69 -5.77 -0.24 11.69
CA ASP A 69 -4.75 -0.72 12.62
C ASP A 69 -4.85 -0.01 13.98
N ASN A 70 -4.57 -0.74 15.06
CA ASN A 70 -4.53 -0.14 16.40
C ASN A 70 -3.35 0.82 16.58
N ASP A 71 -2.22 0.60 15.89
CA ASP A 71 -1.06 1.49 15.93
C ASP A 71 -1.28 2.69 14.99
N PRO A 72 -1.39 3.93 15.51
CA PRO A 72 -1.57 5.12 14.68
C PRO A 72 -0.46 5.32 13.65
N LYS A 73 0.78 4.91 13.95
CA LYS A 73 1.87 5.01 12.99
C LYS A 73 1.64 4.09 11.79
N VAL A 74 1.08 2.90 12.00
CA VAL A 74 0.74 1.98 10.90
C VAL A 74 -0.35 2.60 10.03
N ARG A 75 -1.39 3.18 10.65
CA ARG A 75 -2.45 3.91 9.91
C ARG A 75 -1.89 5.05 9.07
N TYR A 76 -1.03 5.88 9.66
CA TYR A 76 -0.34 6.97 8.94
C TYR A 76 0.47 6.45 7.73
N TYR A 77 1.31 5.43 7.94
CA TYR A 77 2.10 4.85 6.84
C TYR A 77 1.23 4.19 5.78
N ALA A 78 0.04 3.71 6.14
CA ALA A 78 -0.91 3.18 5.18
C ALA A 78 -1.45 4.30 4.28
N CYS A 79 -1.81 5.47 4.85
CA CYS A 79 -2.21 6.64 4.06
C CYS A 79 -1.10 7.06 3.09
N GLU A 80 0.14 7.20 3.58
CA GLU A 80 1.29 7.59 2.75
C GLU A 80 1.57 6.55 1.65
N SER A 81 1.43 5.27 1.96
CA SER A 81 1.60 4.19 0.99
C SER A 81 0.52 4.20 -0.09
N LEU A 82 -0.74 4.43 0.29
CA LEU A 82 -1.85 4.53 -0.66
C LEU A 82 -1.66 5.74 -1.58
N TYR A 83 -1.28 6.90 -1.04
CA TYR A 83 -0.94 8.10 -1.82
C TYR A 83 0.12 7.79 -2.88
N ASN A 84 1.21 7.13 -2.48
CA ASN A 84 2.30 6.76 -3.38
C ASN A 84 1.87 5.75 -4.45
N ILE A 85 1.05 4.76 -4.11
CA ILE A 85 0.47 3.83 -5.09
C ILE A 85 -0.44 4.58 -6.07
N ALA A 86 -1.31 5.44 -5.57
CA ALA A 86 -2.28 6.18 -6.37
C ALA A 86 -1.64 7.14 -7.38
N LYS A 87 -0.51 7.75 -7.01
CA LYS A 87 0.31 8.58 -7.92
C LYS A 87 0.73 7.83 -9.19
N VAL A 88 0.99 6.53 -9.06
CA VAL A 88 1.50 5.70 -10.15
C VAL A 88 0.37 4.95 -10.86
N LEU A 89 -0.66 4.50 -10.12
CA LEU A 89 -1.70 3.59 -10.59
C LEU A 89 -3.11 4.19 -10.58
N ARG A 90 -3.30 5.39 -11.14
CA ARG A 90 -4.60 6.11 -11.15
C ARG A 90 -5.81 5.25 -11.53
N THR A 91 -5.74 4.48 -12.63
CA THR A 91 -6.86 3.64 -13.08
C THR A 91 -7.19 2.51 -12.10
N VAL A 92 -6.16 1.92 -11.47
CA VAL A 92 -6.34 0.89 -10.45
C VAL A 92 -6.97 1.50 -9.21
N THR A 93 -6.48 2.65 -8.76
CA THR A 93 -7.05 3.38 -7.62
C THR A 93 -8.53 3.69 -7.84
N LEU A 94 -8.92 4.12 -9.04
CA LEU A 94 -10.33 4.33 -9.39
C LEU A 94 -11.17 3.03 -9.31
N SER A 95 -10.58 1.87 -9.59
CA SER A 95 -11.27 0.58 -9.47
C SER A 95 -11.58 0.19 -8.02
N TYR A 96 -10.87 0.78 -7.05
CA TYR A 96 -11.08 0.61 -5.60
C TYR A 96 -11.65 1.87 -4.95
N PHE A 97 -12.26 2.77 -5.74
CA PHE A 97 -12.62 4.10 -5.26
C PHE A 97 -13.58 4.05 -4.06
N ASN A 98 -14.58 3.16 -4.09
CA ASN A 98 -15.57 3.08 -3.02
C ASN A 98 -14.93 2.68 -1.68
N GLU A 99 -14.06 1.68 -1.70
CA GLU A 99 -13.36 1.18 -0.50
C GLU A 99 -12.35 2.20 0.01
N ILE A 100 -11.62 2.86 -0.91
CA ILE A 100 -10.69 3.94 -0.56
C ILE A 100 -11.44 5.11 0.08
N PHE A 101 -12.53 5.55 -0.55
CA PHE A 101 -13.32 6.67 -0.08
C PHE A 101 -13.95 6.40 1.29
N ASP A 102 -14.58 5.24 1.47
CA ASP A 102 -15.15 4.82 2.76
C ASP A 102 -14.06 4.80 3.85
N SER A 103 -12.89 4.23 3.55
CA SER A 103 -11.81 4.12 4.54
C SER A 103 -11.19 5.48 4.89
N LEU A 104 -10.96 6.35 3.91
CA LEU A 104 -10.45 7.72 4.14
C LEU A 104 -11.47 8.59 4.90
N SER A 105 -12.77 8.46 4.59
CA SER A 105 -13.83 9.21 5.28
C SER A 105 -13.89 8.91 6.79
N LYS A 106 -13.43 7.73 7.20
CA LYS A 106 -13.31 7.35 8.60
C LYS A 106 -12.02 7.88 9.23
N LEU A 107 -10.91 7.83 8.48
CA LEU A 107 -9.60 8.31 8.94
C LEU A 107 -9.52 9.83 9.16
N VAL A 108 -10.28 10.64 8.42
CA VAL A 108 -10.35 12.09 8.69
C VAL A 108 -10.93 12.40 10.08
N CYS A 109 -11.65 11.44 10.67
CA CYS A 109 -12.16 11.49 12.04
C CYS A 109 -11.27 10.75 13.06
N ASP A 110 -10.04 10.36 12.70
CA ASP A 110 -9.14 9.62 13.60
C ASP A 110 -8.85 10.42 14.88
N LEU A 111 -8.51 9.76 15.99
CA LEU A 111 -8.16 10.47 17.22
C LEU A 111 -6.75 11.07 17.15
N GLU A 112 -5.87 10.47 16.35
CA GLU A 112 -4.48 10.88 16.21
C GLU A 112 -4.33 11.97 15.13
N PRO A 113 -3.85 13.17 15.48
CA PRO A 113 -3.70 14.27 14.51
C PRO A 113 -2.80 13.93 13.32
N THR A 114 -1.74 13.16 13.54
CA THR A 114 -0.82 12.76 12.46
C THR A 114 -1.51 11.88 11.42
N VAL A 115 -2.44 11.02 11.85
CA VAL A 115 -3.22 10.16 10.94
C VAL A 115 -4.18 10.98 10.10
N LYS A 116 -4.83 12.01 10.68
CA LYS A 116 -5.67 12.95 9.92
C LYS A 116 -4.89 13.64 8.81
N SER A 117 -3.72 14.19 9.14
CA SER A 117 -2.84 14.83 8.14
C SER A 117 -2.43 13.85 7.05
N GLY A 118 -2.23 12.57 7.39
CA GLY A 118 -1.95 11.52 6.40
C GLY A 118 -3.13 11.26 5.46
N ALA A 119 -4.37 11.32 5.94
CA ALA A 119 -5.57 11.11 5.12
C ALA A 119 -5.84 12.27 4.14
N GLU A 120 -5.21 13.42 4.34
CA GLU A 120 -5.37 14.65 3.55
C GLU A 120 -4.29 14.82 2.46
N LEU A 121 -3.34 13.88 2.32
CA LEU A 121 -2.24 13.89 1.33
C LEU A 121 -2.70 13.83 -0.13
#